data_AF-A0A9X3EKR0-F1
#
_entry.id   AF-A0A9X3EKR0-F1
#
_cell.length_a   1.000
_cell.length_b   1.000
_cell.length_c   1.000
_cell.angle_alpha   90.00
_cell.angle_beta   90.00
_cell.angle_gamma   90.00
#
_symmetry.space_group_name_H-M   'P 1'
#
loop_
_entity.id
_entity.type
_entity.pdbx_description
1 polymer ?
#
loop_
_entity_poly.entity_id
_entity_poly.type
_entity_poly.pdbx_seq_one_letter_code
_entity_poly.pdbx_strand_id
1 'polypeptide(L)'
;MKIEKAAVTVAEQLRAKPPLLIEAILAALDPEVSDTDPAVARAEQALIAEWKAMRSIHINSPVGLLRAILLDACSRAAEGRNAAILWLTAADTLPHARLGREEAAARRMLEMLAQRTEQAALARPMMPAEPRPVSLSPTKASMAVSAPTQVEREHLLQRVAATVHPNYRNNGLPNPNQFVPSQNPQHWSWEFADRMNALLADELDRLGAAFAQSQTQLATRMQSLEADVLKALGDMLIEQQRWVHDAFTASEARKQAEELRLNALWWSEALYSPSLRRGYRELPVPIAAVAMAVDLLDQVTKPAPASVVYLLAETVQRLRVPASSTGSRSPKFSRHCGLHAGKFPRPGSLGWAACRKWAVSASAISCCRLSRTATGTSTKAPSERAYAAMSR
;
A
#
# COMPACT_ATOMS: atom_id res chain seq x y z
N MET A 1 -16.85 -21.03 16.91
CA MET A 1 -18.31 -21.27 17.08
C MET A 1 -19.10 -20.72 15.89
N LYS A 2 -20.35 -21.17 15.66
CA LYS A 2 -21.20 -20.72 14.53
C LYS A 2 -21.48 -19.21 14.53
N ILE A 3 -21.67 -18.63 15.72
CA ILE A 3 -21.91 -17.19 15.91
C ILE A 3 -20.70 -16.35 15.47
N GLU A 4 -19.49 -16.79 15.81
CA GLU A 4 -18.25 -16.10 15.41
C GLU A 4 -18.07 -16.12 13.88
N LYS A 5 -18.39 -17.25 13.22
CA LYS A 5 -18.34 -17.33 11.76
C LYS A 5 -19.30 -16.36 11.10
N ALA A 6 -20.54 -16.27 11.61
CA ALA A 6 -21.51 -15.29 11.13
C ALA A 6 -20.98 -13.85 11.30
N ALA A 7 -20.38 -13.52 12.45
CA ALA A 7 -19.77 -12.22 12.69
C ALA A 7 -18.61 -11.91 11.72
N VAL A 8 -17.79 -12.91 11.36
CA VAL A 8 -16.74 -12.77 10.33
C VAL A 8 -17.34 -12.45 8.96
N THR A 9 -18.36 -13.20 8.54
CA THR A 9 -19.05 -12.97 7.26
C THR A 9 -19.66 -11.56 7.19
N VAL A 10 -20.30 -11.11 8.28
CA VAL A 10 -20.84 -9.75 8.35
C VAL A 10 -19.70 -8.71 8.33
N ALA A 11 -18.61 -8.94 9.05
CA ALA A 11 -17.46 -8.03 9.05
C ALA A 11 -16.86 -7.84 7.65
N GLU A 12 -16.76 -8.90 6.85
CA GLU A 12 -16.30 -8.82 5.46
C GLU A 12 -17.24 -7.96 4.58
N GLN A 13 -18.55 -8.13 4.74
CA GLN A 13 -19.54 -7.30 4.04
C GLN A 13 -19.42 -5.82 4.45
N LEU A 14 -19.20 -5.54 5.73
CA LEU A 14 -19.02 -4.18 6.25
C LEU A 14 -17.72 -3.54 5.74
N ARG A 15 -16.62 -4.31 5.66
CA ARG A 15 -15.35 -3.83 5.06
C ARG A 15 -15.51 -3.51 3.57
N ALA A 16 -16.26 -4.33 2.83
CA ALA A 16 -16.50 -4.13 1.41
C ALA A 16 -17.37 -2.88 1.12
N LYS A 17 -18.25 -2.49 2.06
CA LYS A 17 -19.16 -1.35 1.90
C LYS A 17 -19.18 -0.48 3.17
N PRO A 18 -18.22 0.47 3.32
CA PRO A 18 -18.09 1.30 4.51
C PRO A 18 -19.35 2.05 4.99
N PRO A 19 -20.29 2.52 4.12
CA PRO A 19 -21.53 3.15 4.59
C PRO A 19 -22.38 2.25 5.49
N LEU A 20 -22.29 0.92 5.30
CA LEU A 20 -23.03 -0.06 6.08
C LEU A 20 -22.56 -0.12 7.55
N LEU A 21 -21.35 0.36 7.85
CA LEU A 21 -20.82 0.42 9.22
C LEU A 21 -21.67 1.33 10.11
N ILE A 22 -22.19 2.43 9.55
CA ILE A 22 -23.01 3.42 10.28
C ILE A 22 -24.32 2.75 10.72
N GLU A 23 -25.02 2.11 9.79
CA GLU A 23 -26.26 1.38 10.08
C GLU A 23 -26.02 0.26 11.09
N ALA A 24 -24.95 -0.52 10.88
CA ALA A 24 -24.62 -1.65 11.75
C ALA A 24 -24.33 -1.22 13.19
N ILE A 25 -23.51 -0.19 13.40
CA ILE A 25 -23.16 0.24 14.77
C ILE A 25 -24.34 0.90 15.48
N LEU A 26 -25.18 1.66 14.77
CA LEU A 26 -26.37 2.28 15.35
C LEU A 26 -27.40 1.21 15.76
N ALA A 27 -27.68 0.24 14.88
CA ALA A 27 -28.56 -0.89 15.19
C ALA A 27 -28.01 -1.75 16.33
N ALA A 28 -26.70 -1.93 16.40
CA ALA A 28 -26.05 -2.70 17.45
C ALA A 28 -26.12 -2.03 18.83
N LEU A 29 -26.04 -0.69 18.88
CA LEU A 29 -26.10 0.10 20.12
C LEU A 29 -27.53 0.43 20.57
N ASP A 30 -28.54 0.20 19.74
CA ASP A 30 -29.95 0.42 20.09
C ASP A 30 -30.57 -0.84 20.71
N PRO A 31 -30.89 -0.84 22.03
CA PRO A 31 -31.54 -1.99 22.68
C PRO A 31 -32.95 -2.28 22.16
N GLU A 32 -33.62 -1.28 21.57
CA GLU A 32 -35.01 -1.37 21.08
C GLU A 32 -35.08 -1.47 19.55
N VAL A 33 -33.99 -1.91 18.90
CA VAL A 33 -33.94 -2.05 17.45
C VAL A 33 -34.99 -3.04 16.94
N SER A 34 -35.67 -2.65 15.88
CA SER A 34 -36.68 -3.49 15.22
C SER A 34 -36.06 -4.74 14.59
N ASP A 35 -36.77 -5.85 14.61
CA ASP A 35 -36.37 -7.09 13.92
C ASP A 35 -36.36 -6.94 12.39
N THR A 36 -37.09 -5.96 11.87
CA THR A 36 -37.12 -5.57 10.44
C THR A 36 -35.97 -4.65 10.01
N ASP A 37 -35.09 -4.24 10.92
CA ASP A 37 -33.97 -3.38 10.58
C ASP A 37 -33.02 -4.08 9.59
N PRO A 38 -32.56 -3.39 8.52
CA PRO A 38 -31.73 -4.02 7.49
C PRO A 38 -30.38 -4.52 8.01
N ALA A 39 -29.81 -3.94 9.06
CA ALA A 39 -28.58 -4.44 9.68
C ALA A 39 -28.86 -5.73 10.47
N VAL A 40 -29.97 -5.77 11.23
CA VAL A 40 -30.40 -6.96 11.97
C VAL A 40 -30.72 -8.12 11.01
N ALA A 41 -31.45 -7.85 9.93
CA ALA A 41 -31.76 -8.85 8.90
C ALA A 41 -30.51 -9.43 8.23
N ARG A 42 -29.47 -8.62 8.00
CA ARG A 42 -28.18 -9.08 7.46
C ARG A 42 -27.45 -10.01 8.43
N ALA A 43 -27.39 -9.63 9.71
CA ALA A 43 -26.80 -10.49 10.75
C ALA A 43 -27.56 -11.82 10.86
N GLU A 44 -28.89 -11.78 10.73
CA GLU A 44 -29.71 -12.98 10.75
C GLU A 44 -29.43 -13.90 9.56
N GLN A 45 -29.38 -13.35 8.34
CA GLN A 45 -29.06 -14.12 7.13
C GLN A 45 -27.70 -14.81 7.25
N ALA A 46 -26.68 -14.10 7.75
CA ALA A 46 -25.36 -14.66 8.00
C ALA A 46 -25.39 -15.77 9.06
N LEU A 47 -26.19 -15.61 10.12
CA LEU A 47 -26.35 -16.63 11.16
C LEU A 47 -27.08 -17.87 10.65
N ILE A 48 -28.12 -17.72 9.84
CA ILE A 48 -28.88 -18.84 9.24
C ILE A 48 -28.00 -19.66 8.30
N ALA A 49 -27.11 -19.01 7.54
CA ALA A 49 -26.17 -19.70 6.66
C ALA A 49 -25.26 -20.68 7.43
N GLU A 50 -24.80 -20.27 8.62
CA GLU A 50 -23.94 -21.10 9.49
C GLU A 50 -24.74 -22.03 10.43
N TRP A 51 -25.99 -21.69 10.74
CA TRP A 51 -26.86 -22.41 11.65
C TRP A 51 -28.30 -22.54 11.10
N LYS A 52 -28.48 -23.46 10.14
CA LYS A 52 -29.77 -23.72 9.49
C LYS A 52 -30.94 -24.01 10.45
N ALA A 53 -30.67 -24.61 11.60
CA ALA A 53 -31.66 -24.92 12.64
C ALA A 53 -31.99 -23.75 13.59
N MET A 54 -31.43 -22.55 13.36
CA MET A 54 -31.68 -21.37 14.20
C MET A 54 -33.17 -21.03 14.25
N ARG A 55 -33.86 -21.01 13.10
CA ARG A 55 -35.29 -20.67 13.01
C ARG A 55 -36.22 -21.70 13.62
N SER A 56 -35.78 -22.95 13.77
CA SER A 56 -36.57 -23.96 14.48
C SER A 56 -36.44 -23.85 16.01
N ILE A 57 -35.35 -23.25 16.50
CA ILE A 57 -35.07 -23.11 17.94
C ILE A 57 -35.63 -21.78 18.47
N HIS A 58 -35.53 -20.72 17.68
CA HIS A 58 -36.01 -19.39 18.03
C HIS A 58 -37.28 -19.06 17.22
N ILE A 59 -38.44 -19.09 17.88
CA ILE A 59 -39.75 -18.72 17.29
C ILE A 59 -39.75 -17.24 16.88
N ASN A 60 -39.19 -16.39 17.75
CA ASN A 60 -39.03 -14.96 17.51
C ASN A 60 -37.57 -14.65 17.17
N SER A 61 -37.33 -13.60 16.38
CA SER A 61 -35.97 -13.16 16.04
C SER A 61 -35.19 -12.82 17.32
N PRO A 62 -34.04 -13.47 17.60
CA PRO A 62 -33.27 -13.21 18.81
C PRO A 62 -32.44 -11.93 18.64
N VAL A 63 -33.10 -10.77 18.67
CA VAL A 63 -32.51 -9.45 18.39
C VAL A 63 -31.26 -9.19 19.24
N GLY A 64 -31.26 -9.55 20.52
CA GLY A 64 -30.07 -9.41 21.39
C GLY A 64 -28.85 -10.19 20.89
N LEU A 65 -29.05 -11.40 20.37
CA LEU A 65 -27.97 -12.20 19.77
C LEU A 65 -27.47 -11.58 18.46
N LEU A 66 -28.38 -11.08 17.63
CA LEU A 66 -28.05 -10.45 16.36
C LEU A 66 -27.29 -9.12 16.58
N ARG A 67 -27.68 -8.33 17.58
CA ARG A 67 -26.95 -7.14 18.02
C ARG A 67 -25.53 -7.48 18.48
N ALA A 68 -25.35 -8.56 19.25
CA ALA A 68 -24.03 -9.03 19.65
C ALA A 68 -23.16 -9.43 18.44
N ILE A 69 -23.73 -10.08 17.43
CA ILE A 69 -23.06 -10.38 16.16
C ILE A 69 -22.65 -9.09 15.44
N LEU A 70 -23.51 -8.08 15.40
CA LEU A 70 -23.20 -6.79 14.78
C LEU A 70 -22.07 -6.05 15.53
N LEU A 71 -22.08 -6.04 16.87
CA LEU A 71 -20.99 -5.45 17.67
C LEU A 71 -19.66 -6.14 17.38
N ASP A 72 -19.62 -7.48 17.39
CA ASP A 72 -18.39 -8.23 17.09
C ASP A 72 -17.94 -8.00 15.63
N ALA A 73 -18.88 -7.98 14.68
CA ALA A 73 -18.58 -7.68 13.29
C ALA A 73 -17.99 -6.27 13.10
N CYS A 74 -18.53 -5.26 13.80
CA CYS A 74 -18.01 -3.90 13.79
C CYS A 74 -16.58 -3.84 14.37
N SER A 75 -16.36 -4.50 15.52
CA SER A 75 -15.03 -4.62 16.15
C SER A 75 -13.99 -5.22 15.20
N ARG A 76 -14.37 -6.26 14.44
CA ARG A 76 -13.52 -6.91 13.43
C ARG A 76 -13.30 -6.05 12.20
N ALA A 77 -14.30 -5.29 11.76
CA ALA A 77 -14.20 -4.42 10.60
C ALA A 77 -13.42 -3.11 10.86
N ALA A 78 -13.08 -2.83 12.12
CA ALA A 78 -12.49 -1.59 12.59
C ALA A 78 -10.98 -1.45 12.30
N GLU A 79 -10.64 -1.26 11.03
CA GLU A 79 -9.28 -0.99 10.57
C GLU A 79 -9.20 0.35 9.85
N GLY A 80 -8.10 1.09 10.03
CA GLY A 80 -7.86 2.38 9.39
C GLY A 80 -9.05 3.34 9.50
N ARG A 81 -9.61 3.74 8.34
CA ARG A 81 -10.75 4.65 8.26
C ARG A 81 -12.06 4.09 8.84
N ASN A 82 -12.23 2.76 8.86
CA ASN A 82 -13.46 2.15 9.36
C ASN A 82 -13.60 2.32 10.87
N ALA A 83 -12.48 2.29 11.61
CA ALA A 83 -12.48 2.58 13.05
C ALA A 83 -13.00 3.99 13.33
N ALA A 84 -12.59 4.97 12.53
CA ALA A 84 -13.05 6.35 12.65
C ALA A 84 -14.56 6.50 12.38
N ILE A 85 -15.08 5.82 11.35
CA ILE A 85 -16.52 5.83 11.05
C ILE A 85 -17.31 5.26 12.23
N LEU A 86 -16.89 4.10 12.76
CA LEU A 86 -17.57 3.44 13.87
C LEU A 86 -17.53 4.30 15.14
N TRP A 87 -16.34 4.79 15.53
CA TRP A 87 -16.17 5.61 16.73
C TRP A 87 -16.96 6.91 16.64
N LEU A 88 -16.79 7.70 15.58
CA LEU A 88 -17.45 9.01 15.45
C LEU A 88 -18.97 8.88 15.34
N THR A 89 -19.49 7.77 14.80
CA THR A 89 -20.93 7.51 14.76
C THR A 89 -21.46 7.10 16.15
N ALA A 90 -20.69 6.32 16.90
CA ALA A 90 -21.11 5.78 18.19
C ALA A 90 -20.91 6.74 19.37
N ALA A 91 -19.90 7.61 19.31
CA ALA A 91 -19.54 8.49 20.42
C ALA A 91 -20.69 9.43 20.82
N ASP A 92 -21.43 9.94 19.83
CA ASP A 92 -22.56 10.84 20.06
C ASP A 92 -23.82 10.12 20.56
N THR A 93 -23.95 8.82 20.26
CA THR A 93 -25.13 8.04 20.64
C THR A 93 -24.98 7.36 22.00
N LEU A 94 -23.74 7.06 22.41
CA LEU A 94 -23.45 6.35 23.65
C LEU A 94 -24.03 6.99 24.92
N PRO A 95 -23.98 8.33 25.14
CA PRO A 95 -24.56 8.95 26.32
C PRO A 95 -26.09 8.79 26.42
N HIS A 96 -26.73 8.45 25.30
CA HIS A 96 -28.18 8.32 25.19
C HIS A 96 -28.63 6.85 25.06
N ALA A 97 -27.69 5.91 24.84
CA ALA A 97 -27.98 4.50 24.69
C ALA A 97 -28.24 3.82 26.04
N ARG A 98 -29.36 3.09 26.15
CA ARG A 98 -29.76 2.37 27.37
C ARG A 98 -29.30 0.92 27.34
N LEU A 99 -27.98 0.69 27.32
CA LEU A 99 -27.38 -0.63 27.08
C LEU A 99 -27.49 -1.60 28.28
N GLY A 100 -27.84 -1.11 29.47
CA GLY A 100 -28.01 -1.95 30.67
C GLY A 100 -26.77 -2.79 30.97
N ARG A 101 -26.91 -4.12 30.93
CA ARG A 101 -25.80 -5.05 31.24
C ARG A 101 -24.70 -5.07 30.15
N GLU A 102 -25.02 -4.66 28.93
CA GLU A 102 -24.09 -4.64 27.79
C GLU A 102 -23.16 -3.41 27.80
N GLU A 103 -23.48 -2.40 28.61
CA GLU A 103 -22.81 -1.09 28.59
C GLU A 103 -21.30 -1.21 28.78
N ALA A 104 -20.85 -2.01 29.76
CA ALA A 104 -19.43 -2.18 30.05
C ALA A 104 -18.66 -2.81 28.87
N ALA A 105 -19.27 -3.77 28.17
CA ALA A 105 -18.65 -4.42 27.01
C ALA A 105 -18.62 -3.47 25.80
N ALA A 106 -19.71 -2.77 25.54
CA ALA A 106 -19.80 -1.78 24.47
C ALA A 106 -18.82 -0.61 24.67
N ARG A 107 -18.69 -0.08 25.91
CA ARG A 107 -17.72 0.97 26.24
C ARG A 107 -16.29 0.54 25.95
N ARG A 108 -15.87 -0.65 26.40
CA ARG A 108 -14.52 -1.18 26.13
C ARG A 108 -14.24 -1.32 24.63
N MET A 109 -15.23 -1.81 23.88
CA MET A 109 -15.11 -1.89 22.42
C MET A 109 -14.93 -0.49 21.82
N LEU A 110 -15.76 0.48 22.20
CA LEU A 110 -15.69 1.84 21.68
C LEU A 110 -14.40 2.58 22.08
N GLU A 111 -13.87 2.34 23.28
CA GLU A 111 -12.56 2.84 23.69
C GLU A 111 -11.44 2.32 22.79
N MET A 112 -11.49 1.02 22.43
CA MET A 112 -10.55 0.44 21.47
C MET A 112 -10.71 1.05 20.06
N LEU A 113 -11.94 1.32 19.62
CA LEU A 113 -12.21 2.04 18.37
C LEU A 113 -11.68 3.48 18.39
N ALA A 114 -11.84 4.18 19.52
CA ALA A 114 -11.31 5.53 19.72
C ALA A 114 -9.78 5.53 19.63
N GLN A 115 -9.11 4.59 20.31
CA GLN A 115 -7.65 4.45 20.25
C GLN A 115 -7.14 4.17 18.83
N ARG A 116 -7.79 3.26 18.09
CA ARG A 116 -7.45 2.97 16.69
C ARG A 116 -7.64 4.19 15.79
N THR A 117 -8.72 4.94 16.02
CA THR A 117 -8.99 6.19 15.28
C THR A 117 -7.91 7.22 15.54
N GLU A 118 -7.50 7.39 16.80
CA GLU A 118 -6.44 8.32 17.19
C GLU A 118 -5.10 7.91 16.60
N GLN A 119 -4.75 6.62 16.65
CA GLN A 119 -3.53 6.10 16.03
C GLN A 119 -3.51 6.34 14.52
N ALA A 120 -4.65 6.16 13.84
CA ALA A 120 -4.76 6.43 12.41
C ALA A 120 -4.64 7.93 12.09
N ALA A 121 -5.20 8.80 12.94
CA ALA A 121 -5.11 10.26 12.78
C ALA A 121 -3.69 10.80 13.06
N LEU A 122 -2.95 10.15 13.97
CA LEU A 122 -1.58 10.51 14.34
C LEU A 122 -0.50 9.81 13.53
N ALA A 123 -0.87 8.86 12.67
CA ALA A 123 0.07 8.05 11.89
C ALA A 123 1.01 8.95 11.08
N ARG A 124 2.29 8.97 11.47
CA ARG A 124 3.33 9.69 10.74
C ARG A 124 3.93 8.75 9.71
N PRO A 125 4.06 9.15 8.45
CA PRO A 125 4.88 8.43 7.48
C PRO A 125 6.29 8.26 8.05
N MET A 126 6.70 7.00 8.25
CA MET A 126 8.06 6.69 8.67
C MET A 126 8.99 6.88 7.49
N MET A 127 10.19 7.40 7.74
CA MET A 127 11.24 7.38 6.72
C MET A 127 11.57 5.91 6.43
N PRO A 128 11.75 5.53 5.15
CA PRO A 128 12.33 4.23 4.87
C PRO A 128 13.70 4.12 5.56
N ALA A 129 14.01 2.94 6.09
CA ALA A 129 15.34 2.68 6.62
C ALA A 129 16.39 3.01 5.54
N GLU A 130 17.57 3.46 5.96
CA GLU A 130 18.66 3.71 5.01
C GLU A 130 18.93 2.45 4.19
N PRO A 131 19.18 2.61 2.88
CA PRO A 131 19.49 1.47 2.04
C PRO A 131 20.79 0.88 2.57
N ARG A 132 20.82 -0.44 2.79
CA ARG A 132 22.04 -1.09 3.27
C ARG A 132 23.17 -0.77 2.29
N PRO A 133 24.38 -0.38 2.76
CA PRO A 133 25.52 -0.25 1.89
C PRO A 133 25.79 -1.64 1.27
N VAL A 134 25.53 -1.76 -0.03
CA VAL A 134 25.73 -3.01 -0.74
C VAL A 134 27.22 -3.16 -1.01
N SER A 135 27.85 -4.11 -0.31
CA SER A 135 29.18 -4.59 -0.66
C SER A 135 29.05 -5.41 -1.94
N LEU A 136 29.48 -4.82 -3.07
CA LEU A 136 29.81 -5.58 -4.27
C LEU A 136 30.99 -6.49 -3.90
N SER A 137 30.67 -7.62 -3.30
CA SER A 137 31.65 -8.65 -3.03
C SER A 137 32.08 -9.12 -4.43
N PRO A 138 33.36 -8.96 -4.81
CA PRO A 138 33.80 -9.41 -6.12
C PRO A 138 33.43 -10.87 -6.23
N THR A 139 32.55 -11.19 -7.18
CA THR A 139 32.18 -12.55 -7.51
C THR A 139 33.50 -13.28 -7.65
N LYS A 140 33.77 -14.27 -6.78
CA LYS A 140 34.96 -15.12 -6.89
C LYS A 140 34.78 -15.94 -8.17
N ALA A 141 34.99 -15.30 -9.31
CA ALA A 141 35.20 -15.94 -10.58
C ALA A 141 36.55 -16.63 -10.43
N SER A 142 36.52 -17.81 -9.80
CA SER A 142 37.67 -18.69 -9.78
C SER A 142 37.94 -19.04 -11.24
N MET A 143 38.94 -18.39 -11.81
CA MET A 143 39.49 -18.75 -13.12
C MET A 143 40.16 -20.11 -12.98
N ALA A 144 39.36 -21.16 -12.89
CA ALA A 144 39.83 -22.50 -13.20
C ALA A 144 40.06 -22.51 -14.71
N VAL A 145 41.24 -22.04 -15.11
CA VAL A 145 41.85 -22.37 -16.39
C VAL A 145 41.90 -23.89 -16.39
N SER A 146 41.10 -24.52 -17.27
CA SER A 146 41.20 -25.97 -17.45
C SER A 146 42.67 -26.29 -17.67
N ALA A 147 43.22 -27.19 -16.86
CA ALA A 147 44.60 -27.61 -17.00
C ALA A 147 44.84 -27.98 -18.48
N PRO A 148 45.99 -27.61 -19.06
CA PRO A 148 46.27 -27.92 -20.45
C PRO A 148 46.05 -29.41 -20.66
N THR A 149 45.33 -29.78 -21.73
CA THR A 149 45.08 -31.18 -22.09
C THR A 149 46.43 -31.88 -22.14
N GLN A 150 46.72 -32.70 -21.13
CA GLN A 150 47.97 -33.43 -21.09
C GLN A 150 47.93 -34.45 -22.22
N VAL A 151 48.86 -34.34 -23.16
CA VAL A 151 49.03 -35.35 -24.20
C VAL A 151 49.38 -36.66 -23.51
N GLU A 152 48.56 -37.69 -23.73
CA GLU A 152 48.77 -39.02 -23.17
C GLU A 152 49.97 -39.66 -23.88
N ARG A 153 51.16 -39.40 -23.33
CA ARG A 153 52.45 -39.73 -23.96
C ARG A 153 52.58 -41.22 -24.28
N GLU A 154 52.03 -42.08 -23.43
CA GLU A 154 52.08 -43.54 -23.61
C GLU A 154 51.20 -43.98 -24.78
N HIS A 155 49.99 -43.43 -24.90
CA HIS A 155 49.10 -43.71 -26.03
C HIS A 155 49.70 -43.19 -27.34
N LEU A 156 50.26 -41.98 -27.34
CA LEU A 156 50.95 -41.43 -28.52
C LEU A 156 52.15 -42.30 -28.91
N LEU A 157 52.96 -42.75 -27.94
CA LEU A 157 54.10 -43.63 -28.17
C LEU A 157 53.66 -44.95 -28.82
N GLN A 158 52.57 -45.55 -28.35
CA GLN A 158 52.02 -46.77 -28.95
C GLN A 158 51.53 -46.54 -30.38
N ARG A 159 50.86 -45.41 -30.67
CA ARG A 159 50.45 -45.05 -32.04
C ARG A 159 51.65 -44.81 -32.95
N VAL A 160 52.68 -44.09 -32.47
CA VAL A 160 53.95 -43.89 -33.21
C VAL A 160 54.62 -45.23 -33.49
N ALA A 161 54.72 -46.11 -32.51
CA ALA A 161 55.33 -47.43 -32.69
C ALA A 161 54.57 -48.28 -33.72
N ALA A 162 53.24 -48.17 -33.76
CA ALA A 162 52.39 -48.89 -34.72
C ALA A 162 52.65 -48.43 -36.17
N THR A 163 53.05 -47.18 -36.39
CA THR A 163 53.44 -46.70 -37.73
C THR A 163 54.74 -47.31 -38.24
N VAL A 164 55.62 -47.74 -37.32
CA VAL A 164 56.98 -48.22 -37.64
C VAL A 164 57.01 -49.73 -37.82
N HIS A 165 56.30 -50.51 -36.99
CA HIS A 165 56.45 -51.96 -36.93
C HIS A 165 55.18 -52.68 -36.41
N PRO A 166 54.90 -53.95 -36.81
CA PRO A 166 53.81 -54.78 -36.28
C PRO A 166 53.75 -54.92 -34.75
N ASN A 167 54.93 -54.95 -34.14
CA ASN A 167 55.11 -55.21 -32.71
C ASN A 167 56.02 -54.15 -32.08
N TYR A 168 55.74 -53.76 -30.83
CA TYR A 168 56.64 -52.95 -30.02
C TYR A 168 56.87 -53.65 -28.67
N ARG A 169 58.14 -53.91 -28.34
CA ARG A 169 58.54 -54.63 -27.11
C ARG A 169 57.74 -55.92 -26.88
N ASN A 170 57.57 -56.72 -27.95
CA ASN A 170 56.84 -58.00 -27.98
C ASN A 170 55.32 -57.91 -27.76
N ASN A 171 54.74 -56.71 -27.76
CA ASN A 171 53.29 -56.51 -27.75
C ASN A 171 52.79 -56.22 -29.17
N GLY A 172 51.70 -56.89 -29.56
CA GLY A 172 50.99 -56.59 -30.81
C GLY A 172 50.29 -55.23 -30.70
N LEU A 173 50.45 -54.40 -31.73
CA LEU A 173 49.87 -53.06 -31.76
C LEU A 173 48.59 -53.02 -32.60
N PRO A 174 47.64 -52.13 -32.29
CA PRO A 174 46.44 -51.95 -33.09
C PRO A 174 46.77 -51.26 -34.43
N ASN A 175 46.27 -51.83 -35.54
CA ASN A 175 46.47 -51.31 -36.91
C ASN A 175 47.93 -50.96 -37.26
N PRO A 176 48.88 -51.90 -37.12
CA PRO A 176 50.27 -51.57 -37.33
C PRO A 176 50.65 -51.59 -38.81
N ASN A 177 51.78 -50.98 -39.13
CA ASN A 177 52.41 -51.10 -40.44
C ASN A 177 52.77 -52.58 -40.68
N GLN A 178 52.24 -53.16 -41.76
CA GLN A 178 52.42 -54.57 -42.09
C GLN A 178 53.81 -54.87 -42.64
N PHE A 179 54.51 -53.84 -43.14
CA PHE A 179 55.85 -53.98 -43.69
C PHE A 179 56.90 -53.74 -42.60
N VAL A 180 58.05 -54.39 -42.74
CA VAL A 180 59.21 -54.18 -41.88
C VAL A 180 60.39 -53.68 -42.72
N PRO A 181 61.24 -52.76 -42.19
CA PRO A 181 62.33 -52.16 -42.95
C PRO A 181 63.29 -53.17 -43.60
N SER A 182 63.45 -54.34 -42.98
CA SER A 182 64.39 -55.38 -43.41
C SER A 182 63.86 -56.29 -44.52
N GLN A 183 62.55 -56.39 -44.73
CA GLN A 183 61.95 -57.31 -45.72
C GLN A 183 61.44 -56.58 -46.96
N ASN A 184 60.78 -55.43 -46.79
CA ASN A 184 60.16 -54.68 -47.89
C ASN A 184 60.39 -53.16 -47.70
N PRO A 185 61.63 -52.67 -47.92
CA PRO A 185 62.02 -51.31 -47.56
C PRO A 185 61.26 -50.22 -48.32
N GLN A 186 60.94 -50.44 -49.60
CA GLN A 186 60.20 -49.46 -50.41
C GLN A 186 58.76 -49.27 -49.90
N HIS A 187 58.00 -50.37 -49.75
CA HIS A 187 56.62 -50.32 -49.24
C HIS A 187 56.55 -49.85 -47.79
N TRP A 188 57.52 -50.20 -46.96
CA TRP A 188 57.60 -49.71 -45.58
C TRP A 188 57.67 -48.18 -45.52
N SER A 189 58.52 -47.56 -46.35
CA SER A 189 58.73 -46.11 -46.32
C SER A 189 57.47 -45.33 -46.73
N TRP A 190 56.68 -45.86 -47.67
CA TRP A 190 55.42 -45.27 -48.11
C TRP A 190 54.35 -45.34 -47.02
N GLU A 191 54.10 -46.55 -46.49
CA GLU A 191 53.11 -46.74 -45.42
C GLU A 191 53.48 -46.01 -44.12
N PHE A 192 54.77 -45.94 -43.78
CA PHE A 192 55.23 -45.19 -42.62
C PHE A 192 54.93 -43.69 -42.79
N ALA A 193 55.27 -43.11 -43.95
CA ALA A 193 55.06 -41.69 -44.21
C ALA A 193 53.57 -41.33 -44.16
N ASP A 194 52.71 -42.11 -44.81
CA ASP A 194 51.27 -41.88 -44.83
C ASP A 194 50.64 -42.01 -43.44
N ARG A 195 51.00 -43.06 -42.68
CA ARG A 195 50.48 -43.28 -41.32
C ARG A 195 50.99 -42.24 -40.33
N MET A 196 52.26 -41.84 -40.43
CA MET A 196 52.81 -40.80 -39.57
C MET A 196 52.18 -39.44 -39.86
N ASN A 197 51.95 -39.12 -41.14
CA ASN A 197 51.25 -37.90 -41.54
C ASN A 197 49.81 -37.89 -41.01
N ALA A 198 49.07 -38.99 -41.15
CA ALA A 198 47.72 -39.13 -40.60
C ALA A 198 47.70 -39.00 -39.07
N LEU A 199 48.65 -39.64 -38.37
CA LEU A 199 48.79 -39.53 -36.91
C LEU A 199 49.02 -38.09 -36.46
N LEU A 200 49.92 -37.36 -37.13
CA LEU A 200 50.22 -35.97 -36.80
C LEU A 200 49.03 -35.06 -37.10
N ALA A 201 48.34 -35.28 -38.23
CA ALA A 201 47.12 -34.55 -38.58
C ALA A 201 46.02 -34.77 -37.51
N ASP A 202 45.77 -36.02 -37.11
CA ASP A 202 44.78 -36.35 -36.07
C ASP A 202 45.08 -35.66 -34.73
N GLU A 203 46.34 -35.67 -34.28
CA GLU A 203 46.72 -35.04 -33.02
C GLU A 203 46.66 -33.51 -33.09
N LEU A 204 47.04 -32.91 -34.23
CA LEU A 204 46.90 -31.48 -34.47
C LEU A 204 45.42 -31.05 -34.52
N ASP A 205 44.58 -31.82 -35.21
CA ASP A 205 43.13 -31.58 -35.27
C ASP A 205 42.49 -31.73 -33.89
N ARG A 206 42.91 -32.73 -33.11
CA ARG A 206 42.47 -32.91 -31.72
C ARG A 206 42.86 -31.73 -30.83
N LEU A 207 44.10 -31.23 -30.95
CA LEU A 207 44.56 -30.04 -30.24
C LEU A 207 43.78 -28.79 -30.68
N GLY A 208 43.55 -28.63 -31.98
CA GLY A 208 42.75 -27.54 -32.55
C GLY A 208 41.31 -27.55 -32.03
N ALA A 209 40.67 -28.72 -31.98
CA ALA A 209 39.33 -28.89 -31.43
C ALA A 209 39.26 -28.58 -29.92
N ALA A 210 40.23 -29.07 -29.14
CA ALA A 210 40.31 -28.78 -27.71
C ALA A 210 40.50 -27.28 -27.43
N PHE A 211 41.34 -26.61 -28.23
CA PHE A 211 41.54 -25.17 -28.13
C PHE A 211 40.28 -24.38 -28.51
N ALA A 212 39.60 -24.74 -29.60
CA ALA A 212 38.35 -24.11 -30.00
C ALA A 212 37.26 -24.27 -28.91
N GLN A 213 37.17 -25.45 -28.29
CA GLN A 213 36.26 -25.69 -27.18
C GLN A 213 36.60 -24.82 -25.96
N SER A 214 37.89 -24.71 -25.61
CA SER A 214 38.34 -23.84 -24.52
C SER A 214 38.03 -22.36 -24.78
N GLN A 215 38.22 -21.89 -26.02
CA GLN A 215 37.86 -20.51 -26.39
C GLN A 215 36.35 -20.27 -26.27
N THR A 216 35.54 -21.23 -26.73
CA THR A 216 34.07 -21.13 -26.66
C THR A 216 33.60 -21.09 -25.20
N GLN A 217 34.16 -21.94 -24.34
CA GLN A 217 33.86 -21.94 -22.90
C GLN A 217 34.24 -20.62 -22.22
N LEU A 218 35.39 -20.04 -22.57
CA LEU A 218 35.81 -18.74 -22.06
C LEU A 218 34.83 -17.63 -22.50
N ALA A 219 34.47 -17.61 -23.79
CA ALA A 219 33.52 -16.63 -24.33
C ALA A 219 32.15 -16.74 -23.63
N THR A 220 31.62 -17.96 -23.44
CA THR A 220 30.35 -18.16 -22.71
C THR A 220 30.44 -17.69 -21.27
N ARG A 221 31.55 -17.95 -20.56
CA ARG A 221 31.75 -17.48 -19.18
C ARG A 221 31.87 -15.97 -19.07
N MET A 222 32.53 -15.33 -20.04
CA MET A 222 32.59 -13.87 -20.11
C MET A 222 31.20 -13.27 -20.33
N GLN A 223 30.42 -13.83 -21.26
CA GLN A 223 29.04 -13.40 -21.50
C GLN A 223 28.14 -13.59 -20.27
N SER A 224 28.28 -14.71 -19.54
CA SER A 224 27.50 -14.92 -18.31
C SER A 224 27.91 -13.94 -17.20
N LEU A 225 29.20 -13.65 -17.04
CA LEU A 225 29.67 -12.68 -16.07
C LEU A 225 29.16 -11.26 -16.40
N GLU A 226 29.18 -10.88 -17.68
CA GLU A 226 28.62 -9.61 -18.13
C GLU A 226 27.12 -9.51 -17.82
N ALA A 227 26.36 -10.56 -18.13
CA ALA A 227 24.94 -10.61 -17.83
C ALA A 227 24.65 -10.52 -16.32
N ASP A 228 25.43 -11.21 -15.49
CA ASP A 228 25.28 -11.19 -14.03
C ASP A 228 25.62 -9.80 -13.46
N VAL A 229 26.66 -9.15 -13.95
CA VAL A 229 27.04 -7.79 -13.53
C VAL A 229 25.98 -6.77 -13.96
N LEU A 230 25.53 -6.82 -15.21
CA LEU A 230 24.47 -5.92 -15.69
C LEU A 230 23.17 -6.10 -14.92
N LYS A 231 22.81 -7.35 -14.60
CA LYS A 231 21.64 -7.66 -13.78
C LYS A 231 21.79 -7.11 -12.36
N ALA A 232 22.92 -7.35 -11.70
CA ALA A 232 23.17 -6.84 -10.35
C ALA A 232 23.14 -5.30 -10.29
N LEU A 233 23.68 -4.63 -11.30
CA LEU A 233 23.61 -3.17 -11.44
C LEU A 233 22.18 -2.69 -11.69
N GLY A 234 21.41 -3.38 -12.54
CA GLY A 234 20.01 -3.08 -12.81
C GLY A 234 19.13 -3.21 -11.57
N ASP A 235 19.27 -4.31 -10.84
CA ASP A 235 18.54 -4.56 -9.59
C ASP A 235 18.88 -3.49 -8.53
N MET A 236 20.16 -3.09 -8.44
CA MET A 236 20.61 -2.02 -7.55
C MET A 236 19.97 -0.67 -7.91
N LEU A 237 19.96 -0.28 -9.19
CA LEU A 237 19.37 0.98 -9.61
C LEU A 237 17.86 1.04 -9.32
N ILE A 238 17.15 -0.08 -9.50
CA ILE A 238 15.72 -0.18 -9.19
C ILE A 238 15.49 -0.01 -7.68
N GLU A 239 16.29 -0.69 -6.84
CA GLU A 239 16.18 -0.57 -5.39
C GLU A 239 16.48 0.84 -4.90
N GLN A 240 17.53 1.49 -5.44
CA GLN A 240 17.86 2.87 -5.12
C GLN A 240 16.77 3.85 -5.57
N GLN A 241 16.26 3.70 -6.80
CA GLN A 241 15.19 4.55 -7.31
C GLN A 241 13.94 4.46 -6.44
N ARG A 242 13.57 3.24 -6.05
CA ARG A 242 12.44 3.00 -5.16
C ARG A 242 12.68 3.65 -3.79
N TRP A 243 13.85 3.47 -3.21
CA TRP A 243 14.18 4.09 -1.92
C TRP A 243 14.11 5.62 -1.98
N VAL A 244 14.67 6.24 -3.03
CA VAL A 244 14.61 7.71 -3.20
C VAL A 244 13.17 8.18 -3.32
N HIS A 245 12.33 7.45 -4.07
CA HIS A 245 10.91 7.77 -4.21
C HIS A 245 10.16 7.65 -2.87
N ASP A 246 10.37 6.55 -2.14
CA ASP A 246 9.77 6.31 -0.83
C ASP A 246 10.25 7.34 0.21
N ALA A 247 11.51 7.74 0.17
CA ALA A 247 12.07 8.77 1.04
C ALA A 247 11.50 10.17 0.73
N PHE A 248 11.34 10.49 -0.56
CA PHE A 248 10.75 11.76 -0.98
C PHE A 248 9.28 11.85 -0.57
N THR A 249 8.48 10.81 -0.83
CA THR A 249 7.06 10.76 -0.45
C THR A 249 6.88 10.84 1.06
N ALA A 250 7.70 10.14 1.85
CA ALA A 250 7.69 10.23 3.31
C ALA A 250 8.05 11.65 3.79
N SER A 251 9.05 12.29 3.18
CA SER A 251 9.45 13.67 3.50
C SER A 251 8.33 14.67 3.20
N GLU A 252 7.70 14.60 2.04
CA GLU A 252 6.59 15.50 1.67
C GLU A 252 5.39 15.34 2.60
N ALA A 253 5.01 14.10 2.91
CA ALA A 253 3.91 13.85 3.83
C ALA A 253 4.22 14.33 5.27
N ARG A 254 5.50 14.34 5.68
CA ARG A 254 5.93 14.96 6.95
C ARG A 254 5.80 16.49 6.93
N LYS A 255 6.22 17.15 5.85
CA LYS A 255 6.07 18.60 5.69
C LYS A 255 4.60 19.01 5.73
N GLN A 256 3.75 18.32 4.99
CA GLN A 256 2.31 18.55 5.01
C GLN A 256 1.73 18.42 6.42
N ALA A 257 2.13 17.40 7.19
CA ALA A 257 1.69 17.25 8.57
C ALA A 257 2.15 18.40 9.49
N GLU A 258 3.33 18.96 9.25
CA GLU A 258 3.86 20.12 9.99
C GLU A 258 3.15 21.42 9.59
N GLU A 259 2.91 21.63 8.29
CA GLU A 259 2.13 22.76 7.76
C GLU A 259 0.72 22.79 8.34
N LEU A 260 0.03 21.64 8.39
CA LEU A 260 -1.32 21.56 8.97
C LEU A 260 -1.34 21.94 10.45
N ARG A 261 -0.31 21.56 11.22
CA ARG A 261 -0.18 21.94 12.64
C ARG A 261 0.08 23.44 12.78
N LEU A 262 0.96 24.00 11.96
CA LEU A 262 1.23 25.44 11.95
C LEU A 262 0.00 26.23 11.55
N ASN A 263 -0.76 25.77 10.56
CA ASN A 263 -2.01 26.39 10.13
C ASN A 263 -3.06 26.37 11.25
N ALA A 264 -3.24 25.22 11.91
CA ALA A 264 -4.17 25.11 13.05
C ALA A 264 -3.77 26.02 14.22
N LEU A 265 -2.48 26.11 14.54
CA LEU A 265 -1.96 27.04 15.55
C LEU A 265 -2.20 28.49 15.14
N TRP A 266 -1.86 28.86 13.90
CA TRP A 266 -2.07 30.20 13.38
C TRP A 266 -3.54 30.59 13.41
N TRP A 267 -4.43 29.69 12.98
CA TRP A 267 -5.86 29.87 13.05
C TRP A 267 -6.35 30.11 14.48
N SER A 268 -5.86 29.32 15.44
CA SER A 268 -6.24 29.44 16.85
C SER A 268 -5.84 30.79 17.46
N GLU A 269 -4.72 31.36 16.99
CA GLU A 269 -4.18 32.62 17.51
C GLU A 269 -4.77 33.83 16.78
N ALA A 270 -4.91 33.76 15.45
CA ALA A 270 -5.45 34.84 14.64
C ALA A 270 -6.93 35.12 14.94
N LEU A 271 -7.67 34.12 15.42
CA LEU A 271 -9.11 34.20 15.73
C LEU A 271 -9.91 34.86 14.59
N TYR A 272 -9.57 34.52 13.36
CA TYR A 272 -10.16 35.05 12.14
C TYR A 272 -10.87 33.95 11.36
N SER A 273 -12.09 34.22 10.90
CA SER A 273 -12.86 33.32 10.03
C SER A 273 -12.54 33.58 8.56
N PRO A 274 -11.92 32.63 7.83
CA PRO A 274 -11.77 32.73 6.39
C PRO A 274 -13.12 32.72 5.66
N SER A 275 -14.08 31.91 6.13
CA SER A 275 -15.40 31.79 5.50
C SER A 275 -16.25 33.06 5.63
N LEU A 276 -16.22 33.71 6.80
CA LEU A 276 -17.01 34.91 7.06
C LEU A 276 -16.22 36.21 6.84
N ARG A 277 -14.91 36.11 6.59
CA ARG A 277 -13.96 37.21 6.40
C ARG A 277 -13.96 38.23 7.53
N ARG A 278 -14.19 37.78 8.77
CA ARG A 278 -14.30 38.62 9.98
C ARG A 278 -13.67 37.92 11.18
N GLY A 279 -13.31 38.70 12.20
CA GLY A 279 -12.81 38.16 13.46
C GLY A 279 -13.90 37.42 14.24
N TYR A 280 -13.58 36.27 14.84
CA TYR A 280 -14.54 35.51 15.66
C TYR A 280 -15.02 36.31 16.88
N ARG A 281 -14.22 37.26 17.37
CA ARG A 281 -14.58 38.17 18.47
C ARG A 281 -15.71 39.14 18.14
N GLU A 282 -15.99 39.37 16.85
CA GLU A 282 -17.10 40.22 16.40
C GLU A 282 -18.44 39.47 16.33
N LEU A 283 -18.39 38.14 16.42
CA LEU A 283 -19.56 37.28 16.30
C LEU A 283 -20.10 36.88 17.69
N PRO A 284 -21.42 36.66 17.84
CA PRO A 284 -21.96 36.03 19.03
C PRO A 284 -21.31 34.66 19.27
N VAL A 285 -20.92 34.38 20.51
CA VAL A 285 -20.17 33.16 20.89
C VAL A 285 -20.76 31.86 20.31
N PRO A 286 -22.09 31.62 20.29
CA PRO A 286 -22.63 30.40 19.70
C PRO A 286 -22.39 30.29 18.19
N ILE A 287 -22.48 31.42 17.46
CA ILE A 287 -22.24 31.47 16.01
C ILE A 287 -20.74 31.34 15.74
N ALA A 288 -19.91 32.01 16.53
CA ALA A 288 -18.46 31.91 16.45
C ALA A 288 -17.99 30.46 16.63
N ALA A 289 -18.50 29.73 17.62
CA ALA A 289 -18.13 28.34 17.88
C ALA A 289 -18.42 27.42 16.68
N VAL A 290 -19.57 27.59 16.02
CA VAL A 290 -19.92 26.80 14.83
C VAL A 290 -19.04 27.20 13.65
N ALA A 291 -18.85 28.50 13.41
CA ALA A 291 -17.98 28.97 12.33
C ALA A 291 -16.54 28.49 12.51
N MET A 292 -16.02 28.52 13.74
CA MET A 292 -14.70 28.01 14.11
C MET A 292 -14.58 26.51 13.81
N ALA A 293 -15.58 25.70 14.16
CA ALA A 293 -15.55 24.27 13.87
C ALA A 293 -15.50 23.97 12.36
N VAL A 294 -16.26 24.72 11.56
CA VAL A 294 -16.27 24.57 10.09
C VAL A 294 -14.95 25.01 9.48
N ASP A 295 -14.45 26.19 9.85
CA ASP A 295 -13.20 26.73 9.32
C ASP A 295 -11.99 25.86 9.70
N LEU A 296 -11.99 25.28 10.91
CA LEU A 296 -10.95 24.35 11.34
C LEU A 296 -11.00 23.02 10.58
N LEU A 297 -12.20 22.52 10.27
CA LEU A 297 -12.39 21.27 9.54
C LEU A 297 -11.80 21.32 8.12
N ASP A 298 -11.73 22.50 7.51
CA ASP A 298 -11.09 22.72 6.21
C ASP A 298 -9.56 22.80 6.30
N GLN A 299 -9.00 22.98 7.49
CA GLN A 299 -7.55 23.09 7.73
C GLN A 299 -6.90 21.81 8.28
N VAL A 300 -7.67 20.82 8.70
CA VAL A 300 -7.16 19.59 9.33
C VAL A 300 -7.40 18.34 8.49
N THR A 301 -6.55 17.33 8.69
CA THR A 301 -6.72 16.00 8.10
C THR A 301 -7.94 15.28 8.66
N LYS A 302 -8.54 14.41 7.84
CA LYS A 302 -9.70 13.59 8.21
C LYS A 302 -9.28 12.11 8.23
N PRO A 303 -9.46 11.38 9.35
CA PRO A 303 -10.05 11.80 10.61
C PRO A 303 -9.17 12.77 11.42
N ALA A 304 -9.81 13.70 12.14
CA ALA A 304 -9.10 14.65 12.98
C ALA A 304 -8.72 14.00 14.32
N PRO A 305 -7.50 14.20 14.84
CA PRO A 305 -7.10 13.68 16.14
C PRO A 305 -7.82 14.43 17.27
N ALA A 306 -7.95 13.77 18.43
CA ALA A 306 -8.64 14.32 19.59
C ALA A 306 -8.04 15.66 20.05
N SER A 307 -6.73 15.87 19.86
CA SER A 307 -6.05 17.13 20.16
C SER A 307 -6.66 18.34 19.44
N VAL A 308 -7.18 18.16 18.23
CA VAL A 308 -7.84 19.24 17.46
C VAL A 308 -9.17 19.64 18.11
N VAL A 309 -9.90 18.67 18.68
CA VAL A 309 -11.15 18.95 19.41
C VAL A 309 -10.87 19.73 20.69
N TYR A 310 -9.81 19.37 21.42
CA TYR A 310 -9.39 20.14 22.61
C TYR A 310 -8.91 21.55 22.25
N LEU A 311 -8.16 21.71 21.15
CA LEU A 311 -7.77 23.02 20.64
C LEU A 311 -8.99 23.88 20.29
N LEU A 312 -9.99 23.31 19.62
CA LEU A 312 -11.26 24.00 19.32
C LEU A 312 -11.99 24.41 20.62
N ALA A 313 -12.07 23.50 21.59
CA ALA A 313 -12.74 23.78 22.86
C ALA A 313 -12.05 24.93 23.62
N GLU A 314 -10.71 24.92 23.69
CA GLU A 314 -9.93 25.95 24.34
C GLU A 314 -10.07 27.30 23.62
N THR A 315 -9.97 27.31 22.29
CA THR A 315 -10.11 28.54 21.50
C THR A 315 -11.50 29.17 21.61
N VAL A 316 -12.56 28.36 21.65
CA VAL A 316 -13.93 28.83 21.92
C VAL A 316 -14.05 29.38 23.35
N GLN A 317 -13.39 28.75 24.34
CA GLN A 317 -13.38 29.26 25.72
C GLN A 317 -12.68 30.63 25.81
N ARG A 318 -11.61 30.87 25.03
CA ARG A 318 -10.92 32.17 24.96
C ARG A 318 -11.82 33.32 24.45
N LEU A 319 -12.89 33.01 23.73
CA LEU A 319 -13.88 34.03 23.31
C LEU A 319 -14.82 34.46 24.44
N ARG A 320 -14.95 33.66 25.50
CA ARG A 320 -15.79 34.00 26.64
C ARG A 320 -15.05 35.04 27.49
N VAL A 321 -15.45 36.30 27.35
CA VAL A 321 -15.06 37.35 28.29
C VAL A 321 -15.66 37.00 29.67
N PRO A 322 -14.88 36.97 30.77
CA PRO A 322 -15.44 36.77 32.09
C PRO A 322 -16.41 37.92 32.41
N ALA A 323 -17.64 37.58 32.81
CA ALA A 323 -18.72 38.52 33.04
C ALA A 323 -18.52 39.46 34.27
N SER A 324 -17.29 39.59 34.80
CA SER A 324 -16.99 40.32 36.04
C SER A 324 -16.14 41.59 35.84
N SER A 325 -16.26 42.27 34.71
CA SER A 325 -15.84 43.67 34.60
C SER A 325 -16.88 44.54 33.92
N THR A 326 -18.03 44.70 34.57
CA THR A 326 -18.84 45.93 34.45
C THR A 326 -18.08 47.10 35.12
N GLY A 327 -16.91 47.41 34.56
CA GLY A 327 -16.16 48.62 34.82
C GLY A 327 -16.11 49.39 33.51
N SER A 328 -17.01 50.36 33.38
CA SER A 328 -17.05 51.36 32.31
C SER A 328 -15.64 51.74 31.83
N ARG A 329 -15.27 51.34 30.61
CA ARG A 329 -14.35 52.06 29.72
C ARG A 329 -14.44 51.40 28.33
N SER A 330 -15.37 51.91 27.54
CA SER A 330 -15.39 51.69 26.09
C SER A 330 -14.20 52.42 25.45
N PRO A 331 -13.29 51.74 24.73
CA PRO A 331 -12.47 52.42 23.74
C PRO A 331 -13.36 52.66 22.52
N LYS A 332 -13.69 53.92 22.26
CA LYS A 332 -14.33 54.35 21.02
C LYS A 332 -13.37 54.08 19.85
N PHE A 333 -13.48 52.91 19.22
CA PHE A 333 -13.04 52.75 17.83
C PHE A 333 -14.25 52.97 16.92
N SER A 334 -14.48 54.25 16.59
CA SER A 334 -15.44 54.62 15.55
C SER A 334 -14.81 54.27 14.20
N ARG A 335 -15.33 53.24 13.53
CA ARG A 335 -15.27 53.14 12.08
C ARG A 335 -16.67 52.87 11.55
N HIS A 336 -17.16 53.85 10.79
CA HIS A 336 -18.32 53.77 9.92
C HIS A 336 -18.19 52.59 8.96
N CYS A 337 -19.08 51.62 9.08
CA CYS A 337 -19.61 50.87 7.94
C CYS A 337 -21.10 50.65 8.20
N GLY A 338 -21.94 51.48 7.60
CA GLY A 338 -23.39 51.28 7.59
C GLY A 338 -23.74 50.14 6.65
N LEU A 339 -24.42 49.12 7.16
CA LEU A 339 -25.21 48.17 6.38
C LEU A 339 -26.40 47.73 7.25
N HIS A 340 -27.60 48.00 6.76
CA HIS A 340 -28.89 47.74 7.39
C HIS A 340 -29.07 46.26 7.76
N ALA A 341 -29.39 46.00 9.03
CA ALA A 341 -29.82 44.68 9.50
C ALA A 341 -31.35 44.60 9.50
N GLY A 342 -31.90 43.70 8.68
CA GLY A 342 -33.30 43.25 8.75
C GLY A 342 -33.51 42.37 9.98
N LYS A 343 -34.67 42.54 10.62
CA LYS A 343 -35.11 41.84 11.83
C LYS A 343 -35.28 40.33 11.58
N PHE A 344 -34.69 39.49 12.42
CA PHE A 344 -35.03 38.07 12.56
C PHE A 344 -35.70 37.82 13.93
N PRO A 345 -36.73 36.95 14.02
CA PRO A 345 -37.47 36.67 15.25
C PRO A 345 -36.75 35.67 16.17
N ARG A 346 -37.12 35.73 17.46
CA ARG A 346 -36.62 34.90 18.57
C ARG A 346 -37.14 33.45 18.53
N PRO A 347 -36.45 32.49 19.19
CA PRO A 347 -36.69 31.05 19.02
C PRO A 347 -37.79 30.53 19.96
N GLY A 348 -38.64 29.65 19.41
CA GLY A 348 -39.58 28.82 20.17
C GLY A 348 -39.52 27.38 19.67
N SER A 349 -39.22 26.46 20.60
CA SER A 349 -39.42 25.00 20.57
C SER A 349 -39.42 24.29 19.20
N LEU A 350 -38.32 23.60 18.87
CA LEU A 350 -38.31 22.58 17.83
C LEU A 350 -37.98 21.22 18.43
N GLY A 351 -38.97 20.33 18.40
CA GLY A 351 -38.88 18.95 18.82
C GLY A 351 -38.09 18.06 17.85
N TRP A 352 -37.78 16.86 18.31
CA TRP A 352 -36.89 15.84 17.74
C TRP A 352 -37.12 15.44 16.27
N ALA A 353 -38.24 15.82 15.64
CA ALA A 353 -38.48 15.61 14.21
C ALA A 353 -37.62 16.50 13.30
N ALA A 354 -37.11 17.65 13.79
CA ALA A 354 -36.29 18.57 13.01
C ALA A 354 -34.82 18.13 12.91
N CYS A 355 -34.26 17.49 13.95
CA CYS A 355 -32.87 17.01 13.94
C CYS A 355 -32.65 15.85 12.94
N ARG A 356 -33.63 14.95 12.74
CA ARG A 356 -33.52 13.89 11.73
C ARG A 356 -33.50 14.43 10.29
N LYS A 357 -34.18 15.53 10.00
CA LYS A 357 -34.15 16.16 8.66
C LYS A 357 -32.84 16.91 8.39
N TRP A 358 -32.16 17.42 9.42
CA TRP A 358 -30.89 18.13 9.24
C TRP A 358 -29.68 17.21 9.03
N ALA A 359 -29.63 16.07 9.72
CA ALA A 359 -28.56 15.08 9.55
C ALA A 359 -28.53 14.47 8.12
N VAL A 360 -29.71 14.28 7.51
CA VAL A 360 -29.82 13.81 6.11
C VAL A 360 -29.44 14.92 5.11
N SER A 361 -29.67 16.19 5.46
CA SER A 361 -29.36 17.32 4.59
C SER A 361 -27.87 17.68 4.55
N ALA A 362 -27.14 17.48 5.66
CA ALA A 362 -25.69 17.68 5.70
C ALA A 362 -24.91 16.67 4.82
N SER A 363 -25.36 15.42 4.74
CA SER A 363 -24.83 14.43 3.78
C SER A 363 -25.14 14.78 2.32
N ALA A 364 -26.29 15.41 2.05
CA ALA A 364 -26.65 15.84 0.70
C ALA A 364 -25.81 17.05 0.22
N ILE A 365 -25.43 17.95 1.12
CA ILE A 365 -24.61 19.14 0.79
C ILE A 365 -23.17 18.73 0.43
N SER A 366 -22.61 17.69 1.08
CA SER A 366 -21.31 17.13 0.69
C SER A 366 -21.35 16.41 -0.66
N CYS A 367 -22.51 15.86 -1.07
CA CYS A 367 -22.67 15.18 -2.35
C CYS A 367 -22.86 16.17 -3.51
N CYS A 368 -23.59 17.27 -3.31
CA CYS A 368 -23.79 18.30 -4.35
C CYS A 368 -22.53 19.11 -4.71
N ARG A 369 -21.49 19.13 -3.87
CA ARG A 369 -20.23 19.83 -4.18
C ARG A 369 -19.26 19.01 -5.03
N LEU A 370 -19.44 17.68 -5.10
CA LEU A 370 -18.64 16.77 -5.93
C LEU A 370 -19.19 16.60 -7.36
N SER A 371 -20.39 17.08 -7.66
CA SER A 371 -21.02 16.97 -9.00
C SER A 371 -20.80 18.19 -9.91
N ARG A 372 -20.11 19.25 -9.44
CA ARG A 372 -19.99 20.54 -10.15
C ARG A 372 -18.68 20.79 -10.90
N THR A 373 -17.82 19.78 -11.07
CA THR A 373 -16.56 19.90 -11.83
C THR A 373 -16.50 19.01 -13.08
N ALA A 374 -17.64 18.59 -13.64
CA ALA A 374 -17.67 17.76 -14.85
C ALA A 374 -18.75 18.21 -15.85
N THR A 375 -18.64 19.42 -16.39
CA THR A 375 -19.33 19.80 -17.64
C THR A 375 -18.47 20.78 -18.42
N GLY A 376 -17.54 20.24 -19.21
CA GLY A 376 -16.76 20.96 -20.22
C GLY A 376 -17.13 20.44 -21.61
N THR A 377 -18.09 21.12 -22.23
CA THR A 377 -18.37 21.27 -23.67
C THR A 377 -17.59 20.40 -24.67
N SER A 378 -18.32 19.49 -25.34
CA SER A 378 -17.93 18.84 -26.60
C SER A 378 -18.70 19.48 -27.75
N THR A 379 -18.00 20.21 -28.62
CA THR A 379 -18.49 20.68 -29.93
C THR A 379 -17.86 19.83 -31.03
N LYS A 380 -18.69 19.33 -31.94
CA LYS A 380 -18.34 18.43 -33.05
C LYS A 380 -17.95 19.21 -34.33
N ALA A 381 -16.83 18.73 -34.93
CA ALA A 381 -16.58 18.47 -36.36
C ALA A 381 -16.30 19.67 -37.32
N PRO A 382 -15.75 19.47 -38.55
CA PRO A 382 -15.19 18.27 -39.21
C PRO A 382 -13.84 18.45 -39.99
N SER A 383 -13.36 17.33 -40.56
CA SER A 383 -12.69 17.17 -41.88
C SER A 383 -11.15 17.10 -42.02
N GLU A 384 -10.77 16.22 -42.95
CA GLU A 384 -9.59 16.17 -43.85
C GLU A 384 -8.29 15.41 -43.50
N ARG A 385 -8.21 14.21 -44.10
CA ARG A 385 -7.16 13.66 -44.97
C ARG A 385 -5.72 14.22 -44.93
N ALA A 386 -4.81 13.25 -44.78
CA ALA A 386 -3.58 12.98 -45.56
C ALA A 386 -2.20 13.50 -45.08
N TYR A 387 -1.20 12.66 -45.42
CA TYR A 387 0.28 12.76 -45.28
C TYR A 387 0.88 12.33 -43.93
N ALA A 388 1.99 11.59 -43.87
CA ALA A 388 2.68 10.68 -44.76
C ALA A 388 3.75 9.98 -43.91
N ALA A 389 4.12 8.77 -44.31
CA ALA A 389 5.34 8.12 -43.87
C ALA A 389 6.58 8.93 -44.27
N MET A 390 7.63 8.95 -43.44
CA MET A 390 9.02 8.64 -43.84
C MET A 390 10.04 8.91 -42.71
N SER A 391 10.92 7.92 -42.53
CA SER A 391 12.34 8.01 -42.13
C SER A 391 12.63 8.23 -40.63
N ARG A 392 13.41 7.41 -39.91
CA ARG A 392 14.52 6.50 -40.26
C ARG A 392 14.56 5.30 -39.33
#